data_AF-A0A8R1I983-F1
#
_entry.id   AF-A0A8R1I983-F1
#
_cell.length_a   1.000
_cell.length_b   1.000
_cell.length_c   1.000
_cell.angle_alpha   90.00
_cell.angle_beta   90.00
_cell.angle_gamma   90.00
#
_symmetry.space_group_name_H-M   'P 1'
#
loop_
_entity.id
_entity.type
_entity.pdbx_description
1 polymer ?
#
loop_
_entity_poly.entity_id
_entity_poly.type
_entity_poly.pdbx_seq_one_letter_code
_entity_poly.pdbx_strand_id
1 'polypeptide(L)'
;MVCMIRKPDTNFSCPHAQPEVQSVPCNHPKQFKWSSIQQGLIYSGQNFGSLFMLISGWQADRLNGKWTIVVAMLFIIISNALLPVSAGVSFFLVFFLRCLTGIGDALLSPASSSMITRWFPPKERPSALGIVTGGRQIGKFIFTILVFEKYHVNYDSITYV
;
A
#
# COMPACT_ATOMS: atom_id res chain seq x y z
N MET A 1 -34.28 -2.07 6.83
CA MET A 1 -34.75 -3.26 7.59
C MET A 1 -33.66 -3.64 8.57
N VAL A 2 -33.89 -3.51 9.87
CA VAL A 2 -32.91 -3.86 10.92
C VAL A 2 -33.19 -5.31 11.36
N CYS A 3 -32.17 -6.17 11.34
CA CYS A 3 -32.25 -7.56 11.76
C CYS A 3 -31.71 -7.65 13.19
N MET A 4 -32.57 -8.04 14.13
CA MET A 4 -32.19 -8.23 15.53
C MET A 4 -31.52 -9.60 15.70
N ILE A 5 -30.25 -9.65 16.09
CA ILE A 5 -29.57 -10.88 16.50
C ILE A 5 -29.70 -10.99 18.02
N ARG A 6 -30.44 -12.01 18.50
CA ARG A 6 -30.55 -12.34 19.92
C ARG A 6 -29.23 -12.99 20.38
N LYS A 7 -28.47 -12.32 21.25
CA LYS A 7 -27.35 -12.96 21.98
C LYS A 7 -27.91 -14.05 22.88
N PRO A 8 -27.27 -15.24 22.99
CA PRO A 8 -27.66 -16.24 23.98
C PRO A 8 -27.23 -15.78 25.38
N ASP A 9 -28.17 -15.84 26.31
CA ASP A 9 -28.08 -15.34 27.68
C ASP A 9 -27.08 -16.15 28.53
N THR A 10 -25.93 -15.58 28.86
CA THR A 10 -25.15 -16.01 30.03
C THR A 10 -25.61 -15.19 31.23
N ASN A 11 -26.43 -15.83 32.08
CA ASN A 11 -26.99 -15.34 33.33
C ASN A 11 -26.07 -14.38 34.11
N PHE A 12 -26.52 -13.15 34.31
CA PHE A 12 -26.30 -12.38 35.54
C PHE A 12 -27.43 -11.36 35.67
N SER A 13 -28.36 -11.64 36.59
CA SER A 13 -29.52 -10.81 36.90
C SER A 13 -29.08 -9.55 37.66
N CYS A 14 -29.39 -8.36 37.13
CA CYS A 14 -29.43 -7.11 37.88
C CYS A 14 -30.80 -6.45 37.68
N PRO A 15 -31.57 -6.13 38.75
CA PRO A 15 -32.90 -5.52 38.62
C PRO A 15 -32.75 -4.01 38.43
N HIS A 16 -32.55 -3.58 37.17
CA HIS A 16 -32.62 -2.23 36.57
C HIS A 16 -31.44 -1.92 35.62
N ALA A 17 -31.20 -2.79 34.63
CA ALA A 17 -30.40 -2.43 33.47
C ALA A 17 -31.31 -2.40 32.23
N GLN A 18 -31.44 -1.22 31.61
CA GLN A 18 -32.08 -1.06 30.32
C GLN A 18 -31.37 -1.98 29.31
N PRO A 19 -32.08 -2.72 28.45
CA PRO A 19 -31.44 -3.50 27.40
C PRO A 19 -30.70 -2.53 26.48
N GLU A 20 -29.37 -2.62 26.42
CA GLU A 20 -28.56 -1.87 25.46
C GLU A 20 -28.85 -2.43 24.05
N VAL A 21 -29.86 -1.87 23.39
CA VAL A 21 -30.23 -2.20 22.02
C VAL A 21 -29.19 -1.58 21.09
N GLN A 22 -28.13 -2.31 20.78
CA GLN A 22 -27.15 -1.89 19.79
C GLN A 22 -27.77 -2.02 18.39
N SER A 23 -28.27 -0.90 17.86
CA SER A 23 -28.86 -0.79 16.53
C SER A 23 -27.78 -0.83 15.44
N VAL A 24 -27.35 -2.04 15.05
CA VAL A 24 -26.45 -2.22 13.92
C VAL A 24 -27.26 -1.99 12.62
N PRO A 25 -26.94 -0.98 11.79
CA PRO A 25 -27.61 -0.79 10.51
C PRO A 25 -27.32 -1.99 9.59
N CYS A 26 -28.36 -2.62 9.02
CA CYS A 26 -28.22 -3.73 8.07
C CYS A 26 -27.81 -3.31 6.66
N ASN A 27 -27.01 -2.25 6.56
CA ASN A 27 -26.26 -1.97 5.37
C ASN A 27 -24.79 -2.18 5.74
N HIS A 28 -24.34 -3.44 5.71
CA HIS A 28 -22.93 -3.66 5.54
C HIS A 28 -22.66 -3.37 4.06
N PRO A 29 -22.05 -2.22 3.69
CA PRO A 29 -21.36 -2.17 2.41
C PRO A 29 -20.44 -3.40 2.36
N LYS A 30 -20.19 -3.97 1.18
CA LYS A 30 -19.32 -5.15 1.02
C LYS A 30 -17.91 -4.83 1.55
N GLN A 31 -17.73 -4.92 2.86
CA GLN A 31 -16.45 -4.75 3.52
C GLN A 31 -15.67 -6.00 3.15
N PHE A 32 -14.67 -5.83 2.30
CA PHE A 32 -13.69 -6.87 2.08
C PHE A 32 -13.03 -7.12 3.45
N LYS A 33 -13.46 -8.18 4.16
CA LYS A 33 -13.00 -8.54 5.51
C LYS A 33 -11.58 -9.08 5.45
N TRP A 34 -10.63 -8.24 5.07
CA TRP A 34 -9.21 -8.51 5.27
C TRP A 34 -8.92 -8.36 6.76
N SER A 35 -8.52 -9.45 7.41
CA SER A 35 -8.04 -9.40 8.79
C SER A 35 -6.88 -8.41 8.91
N SER A 36 -6.74 -7.72 10.04
CA SER A 36 -5.60 -6.81 10.29
C SER A 36 -4.25 -7.50 10.07
N ILE A 37 -4.17 -8.81 10.35
CA ILE A 37 -3.00 -9.65 10.05
C ILE A 37 -2.75 -9.74 8.53
N GLN A 38 -3.79 -9.94 7.73
CA GLN A 38 -3.68 -10.07 6.27
C GLN A 38 -3.26 -8.74 5.63
N GLN A 39 -3.83 -7.63 6.09
CA GLN A 39 -3.41 -6.30 5.63
C GLN A 39 -1.94 -6.06 5.95
N GLY A 40 -1.51 -6.37 7.18
CA GLY A 40 -0.11 -6.29 7.58
C GLY A 40 0.82 -7.14 6.71
N LEU A 41 0.40 -8.36 6.35
CA LEU A 41 1.14 -9.24 5.45
C LEU A 41 1.25 -8.69 4.01
N ILE A 42 0.19 -8.07 3.50
CA ILE A 42 0.22 -7.44 2.18
C ILE A 42 1.21 -6.27 2.17
N TYR A 43 1.23 -5.45 3.22
CA TYR A 43 2.20 -4.36 3.36
C TYR A 43 3.64 -4.86 3.58
N SER A 44 3.82 -5.95 4.32
CA SER A 44 5.14 -6.54 4.52
C SER A 44 5.68 -7.20 3.25
N GLY A 45 4.82 -7.70 2.35
CA GLY A 45 5.21 -8.24 1.04
C GLY A 45 6.02 -7.25 0.19
N GLN A 46 5.67 -5.97 0.24
CA GLN A 46 6.45 -4.90 -0.41
C GLN A 46 7.89 -4.85 0.13
N ASN A 47 8.05 -4.94 1.45
CA ASN A 47 9.36 -4.95 2.11
C ASN A 47 10.13 -6.23 1.79
N PHE A 48 9.44 -7.37 1.72
CA PHE A 48 10.05 -8.63 1.28
C PHE A 48 10.62 -8.53 -0.14
N GLY A 49 9.86 -7.93 -1.06
CA GLY A 49 10.35 -7.64 -2.42
C GLY A 49 11.58 -6.74 -2.43
N SER A 50 11.70 -5.82 -1.48
CA SER A 50 12.87 -4.93 -1.39
C SER A 50 14.17 -5.64 -0.97
N LEU A 51 14.13 -6.86 -0.43
CA LEU A 51 15.36 -7.64 -0.16
C LEU A 51 16.14 -7.95 -1.46
N PHE A 52 15.46 -7.96 -2.61
CA PHE A 52 16.12 -8.08 -3.92
C PHE A 52 17.05 -6.89 -4.25
N MET A 53 17.06 -5.83 -3.43
CA MET A 53 17.98 -4.70 -3.59
C MET A 53 19.46 -5.12 -3.52
N LEU A 54 19.77 -6.21 -2.82
CA LEU A 54 21.13 -6.77 -2.78
C LEU A 54 21.59 -7.25 -4.16
N ILE A 55 20.67 -7.78 -4.96
CA ILE A 55 20.94 -8.27 -6.32
C ILE A 55 20.88 -7.12 -7.33
N SER A 56 20.02 -6.11 -7.09
CA SER A 56 19.92 -4.94 -7.96
C SER A 56 21.20 -4.13 -8.03
N GLY A 57 22.02 -4.14 -6.97
CA GLY A 57 23.33 -3.46 -6.96
C GLY A 57 24.25 -3.98 -8.08
N TRP A 58 24.34 -5.30 -8.23
CA TRP A 58 25.14 -5.91 -9.31
C TRP A 58 24.55 -5.66 -10.70
N GLN A 59 23.22 -5.61 -10.81
CA GLN A 59 22.54 -5.25 -12.05
C GLN A 59 22.78 -3.79 -12.44
N ALA A 60 22.87 -2.87 -11.48
CA ALA A 60 23.08 -1.45 -11.72
C ALA A 60 24.45 -1.15 -12.34
N ASP A 61 25.46 -1.98 -12.07
CA ASP A 61 26.81 -1.83 -12.62
C ASP A 61 26.94 -2.34 -14.07
N ARG A 62 26.11 -3.31 -14.48
CA ARG A 62 26.18 -3.92 -15.82
C ARG A 62 25.10 -3.45 -16.80
N LEU A 63 23.96 -2.96 -16.31
CA LEU A 63 22.84 -2.57 -17.17
C LEU A 63 22.86 -1.07 -17.47
N ASN A 64 22.50 -0.72 -18.70
CA ASN A 64 22.25 0.66 -19.10
C ASN A 64 21.14 1.26 -18.22
N GLY A 65 21.51 2.13 -17.27
CA GLY A 65 20.59 2.67 -16.25
C GLY A 65 19.27 3.25 -16.79
N LYS A 66 19.28 3.80 -18.02
CA LYS A 66 18.07 4.27 -18.70
C LYS A 66 17.04 3.15 -18.92
N TRP A 67 17.47 1.99 -19.41
CA TRP A 67 16.58 0.86 -19.67
C TRP A 67 16.10 0.18 -18.38
N THR A 68 16.97 0.11 -17.37
CA THR A 68 16.60 -0.41 -16.04
C THR A 68 15.47 0.39 -15.42
N ILE A 69 15.53 1.73 -15.49
CA ILE A 69 14.46 2.60 -14.96
C ILE A 69 13.14 2.36 -15.69
N VAL A 70 13.17 2.29 -17.03
CA VAL A 70 11.96 2.07 -17.83
C VAL A 70 11.32 0.72 -17.50
N VAL A 71 12.11 -0.35 -17.44
CA VAL A 71 11.61 -1.70 -17.09
C VAL A 71 11.07 -1.72 -15.66
N ALA A 72 11.78 -1.16 -14.69
CA ALA A 72 11.33 -1.10 -13.31
C ALA A 72 10.03 -0.31 -13.15
N MET A 73 9.91 0.85 -13.80
CA MET A 73 8.68 1.64 -13.80
C MET A 73 7.52 0.88 -14.43
N LEU A 74 7.72 0.18 -15.54
CA LEU A 74 6.67 -0.64 -16.15
C LEU A 74 6.17 -1.71 -15.18
N PHE A 75 7.06 -2.44 -14.50
CA PHE A 75 6.67 -3.42 -13.50
C PHE A 75 5.86 -2.81 -12.35
N ILE A 76 6.28 -1.66 -11.84
CA ILE A 76 5.58 -0.94 -10.77
C ILE A 76 4.18 -0.50 -11.23
N ILE A 77 4.08 0.10 -12.41
CA ILE A 77 2.81 0.62 -12.94
C ILE A 77 1.83 -0.53 -13.21
N ILE A 78 2.29 -1.59 -13.88
CA ILE A 78 1.46 -2.77 -14.18
C ILE A 78 0.95 -3.39 -12.87
N SER A 79 1.84 -3.56 -11.88
CA SER A 79 1.46 -4.14 -10.60
C SER A 79 0.43 -3.28 -9.88
N ASN A 80 0.64 -1.96 -9.81
CA ASN A 80 -0.29 -1.04 -9.17
C ASN A 80 -1.64 -0.95 -9.89
N ALA A 81 -1.67 -1.01 -11.21
CA ALA A 81 -2.90 -1.03 -11.99
C ALA A 81 -3.70 -2.33 -11.77
N LEU A 82 -3.01 -3.46 -11.56
CA LEU A 82 -3.66 -4.74 -11.28
C LEU A 82 -4.14 -4.88 -9.82
N LEU A 83 -3.59 -4.13 -8.86
CA LEU A 83 -3.99 -4.19 -7.45
C LEU A 83 -5.51 -4.04 -7.23
N PRO A 84 -6.21 -3.00 -7.75
CA PRO A 84 -7.65 -2.84 -7.51
C PRO A 84 -8.51 -3.96 -8.13
N VAL A 85 -8.09 -4.50 -9.27
CA VAL A 85 -8.77 -5.63 -9.93
C VAL A 85 -8.58 -6.92 -9.11
N SER A 86 -7.39 -7.11 -8.58
CA SER A 86 -6.98 -8.32 -7.86
C SER A 86 -7.48 -8.37 -6.42
N ALA A 87 -7.78 -7.21 -5.84
CA ALA A 87 -8.34 -7.08 -4.50
C ALA A 87 -9.61 -7.90 -4.33
N GLY A 88 -10.40 -8.08 -5.41
CA GLY A 88 -11.62 -8.87 -5.42
C GLY A 88 -11.46 -10.39 -5.57
N VAL A 89 -10.27 -10.86 -5.99
CA VAL A 89 -10.07 -12.23 -6.48
C VAL A 89 -9.36 -13.12 -5.45
N SER A 90 -8.18 -12.71 -4.96
CA SER A 90 -7.40 -13.55 -4.05
C SER A 90 -6.33 -12.76 -3.29
N PHE A 91 -6.16 -13.10 -2.01
CA PHE A 91 -5.11 -12.58 -1.12
C PHE A 91 -3.71 -12.78 -1.69
N PHE A 92 -3.43 -14.00 -2.15
CA PHE A 92 -2.11 -14.40 -2.61
C PHE A 92 -1.68 -13.62 -3.85
N LEU A 93 -2.64 -13.24 -4.69
CA LEU A 93 -2.38 -12.47 -5.90
C LEU A 93 -2.00 -11.02 -5.53
N VAL A 94 -2.73 -10.40 -4.59
CA VAL A 94 -2.39 -9.07 -4.07
C VAL A 94 -1.01 -9.08 -3.41
N PHE A 95 -0.71 -10.10 -2.59
CA PHE A 95 0.60 -10.26 -1.96
C PHE A 95 1.73 -10.37 -3.00
N PHE A 96 1.53 -11.18 -4.04
CA PHE A 96 2.51 -11.33 -5.12
C PHE A 96 2.75 -10.02 -5.89
N LEU A 97 1.68 -9.27 -6.22
CA LEU A 97 1.79 -7.97 -6.86
C LEU A 97 2.54 -6.94 -5.99
N ARG A 98 2.37 -6.99 -4.67
CA ARG A 98 3.15 -6.16 -3.73
C ARG A 98 4.61 -6.56 -3.70
N CYS A 99 4.93 -7.86 -3.69
CA CYS A 99 6.31 -8.31 -3.82
C CYS A 99 6.94 -7.83 -5.13
N LEU A 100 6.21 -7.89 -6.25
CA LEU A 100 6.69 -7.44 -7.56
C LEU A 100 6.95 -5.92 -7.60
N THR A 101 6.06 -5.16 -6.97
CA THR A 101 6.24 -3.71 -6.79
C THR A 101 7.45 -3.41 -5.90
N GLY A 102 7.71 -4.21 -4.87
CA GLY A 102 8.89 -4.13 -4.02
C GLY A 102 10.20 -4.35 -4.78
N ILE A 103 10.22 -5.37 -5.65
CA ILE A 103 11.37 -5.66 -6.52
C ILE A 103 11.61 -4.50 -7.49
N GLY A 104 10.54 -3.95 -8.08
CA GLY A 104 10.62 -2.78 -8.95
C GLY A 104 11.21 -1.54 -8.25
N ASP A 105 10.76 -1.24 -7.03
CA ASP A 105 11.25 -0.09 -6.26
C ASP A 105 12.73 -0.25 -5.87
N ALA A 106 13.15 -1.48 -5.54
CA ALA A 106 14.53 -1.84 -5.24
C ALA A 106 15.47 -1.61 -6.44
N LEU A 107 15.01 -1.88 -7.66
CA LEU A 107 15.76 -1.58 -8.89
C LEU A 107 15.78 -0.09 -9.23
N LEU A 108 14.68 0.60 -8.94
CA LEU A 108 14.50 2.01 -9.28
C LEU A 108 15.41 2.92 -8.44
N SER A 109 15.58 2.64 -7.14
CA SER A 109 16.35 3.46 -6.20
C SER A 109 17.83 3.69 -6.59
N PRO A 110 18.65 2.65 -6.88
CA PRO A 110 20.03 2.84 -7.34
C PRO A 110 20.08 3.43 -8.75
N ALA A 111 19.15 3.08 -9.63
CA ALA A 111 19.11 3.58 -11.00
C ALA A 111 18.77 5.08 -11.07
N SER A 112 17.82 5.55 -10.25
CA SER A 112 17.49 6.97 -10.12
C SER A 112 18.66 7.76 -9.55
N SER A 113 19.32 7.20 -8.54
CA SER A 113 20.50 7.84 -7.92
C SER A 113 21.65 7.96 -8.92
N SER A 114 21.94 6.90 -9.69
CA SER A 114 22.96 6.90 -10.76
C SER A 114 22.63 7.88 -11.89
N MET A 115 21.35 8.04 -12.25
CA MET A 115 20.95 9.02 -13.25
C MET A 115 21.17 10.45 -12.76
N ILE A 116 20.83 10.75 -11.49
CA ILE A 116 21.03 12.07 -10.90
C ILE A 116 22.53 12.41 -10.83
N THR A 117 23.39 11.46 -10.46
CA THR A 117 24.84 11.73 -10.38
C THR A 117 25.49 11.98 -11.74
N ARG A 118 24.93 11.45 -12.83
CA ARG A 118 25.37 11.72 -14.21
C ARG A 118 24.94 13.08 -14.74
N TRP A 119 23.77 13.57 -14.33
CA TRP A 119 23.22 14.86 -14.79
C TRP A 119 23.70 16.06 -13.97
N PHE A 120 23.99 15.87 -12.67
CA PHE A 120 24.35 16.98 -11.77
C PHE A 120 25.84 16.98 -11.37
N PRO A 121 26.48 18.17 -11.30
CA PRO A 121 27.87 18.30 -10.85
C PRO A 121 28.01 17.90 -9.37
N PRO A 122 29.17 17.38 -8.94
CA PRO A 122 29.37 16.79 -7.60
C PRO A 122 28.93 17.69 -6.44
N LYS A 123 29.09 19.02 -6.59
CA LYS A 123 28.75 20.01 -5.58
C LYS A 123 27.24 20.17 -5.35
N GLU A 124 26.41 19.88 -6.37
CA GLU A 124 24.96 20.07 -6.33
C GLU A 124 24.17 18.76 -6.19
N ARG A 125 24.83 17.61 -6.38
CA ARG A 125 24.24 16.27 -6.18
C ARG A 125 23.47 16.10 -4.87
N PRO A 126 24.00 16.48 -3.68
CA PRO A 126 23.29 16.28 -2.43
C PRO A 126 22.01 17.13 -2.35
N SER A 127 22.01 18.35 -2.89
CA SER A 127 20.81 19.19 -2.97
C SER A 127 19.76 18.58 -3.89
N ALA A 128 20.16 18.06 -5.06
CA ALA A 128 19.26 17.37 -5.98
C ALA A 128 18.64 16.11 -5.36
N LEU A 129 19.45 15.27 -4.70
CA LEU A 129 18.98 14.08 -3.99
C LEU A 129 18.05 14.45 -2.82
N GLY A 130 18.34 15.55 -2.12
CA GLY A 130 17.51 16.10 -1.06
C GLY A 130 16.13 16.50 -1.57
N ILE A 131 16.04 17.20 -2.71
CA ILE A 131 14.77 17.58 -3.35
C ILE A 131 13.97 16.34 -3.77
N VAL A 132 14.62 15.34 -4.38
CA VAL A 132 13.94 14.10 -4.81
C VAL A 132 13.38 13.32 -3.62
N THR A 133 14.19 13.17 -2.56
CA THR A 133 13.77 12.46 -1.35
C THR A 133 12.67 13.22 -0.61
N GLY A 134 12.81 14.54 -0.48
CA GLY A 134 11.80 15.41 0.10
C GLY A 134 10.47 15.34 -0.67
N GLY A 135 10.53 15.44 -2.00
CA GLY A 135 9.37 15.27 -2.87
C GLY A 135 8.69 13.91 -2.70
N ARG A 136 9.46 12.82 -2.58
CA ARG A 136 8.91 11.47 -2.33
C ARG A 136 8.17 11.38 -1.00
N GLN A 137 8.67 12.01 0.06
CA GLN A 137 8.01 12.00 1.37
C GLN A 137 6.76 12.89 1.38
N ILE A 138 6.85 14.10 0.81
CA ILE A 138 5.71 15.01 0.66
C ILE A 138 4.58 14.34 -0.13
N GLY A 139 4.90 13.66 -1.22
CA GLY A 139 3.92 12.92 -2.02
C GLY A 139 3.17 11.87 -1.21
N LYS A 140 3.85 11.12 -0.34
CA LYS A 140 3.21 10.15 0.56
C LYS A 140 2.28 10.82 1.58
N PHE A 141 2.70 11.95 2.15
CA PHE A 141 1.85 12.70 3.07
C PHE A 141 0.58 13.21 2.40
N ILE A 142 0.71 13.83 1.22
CA ILE A 142 -0.43 14.32 0.44
C ILE A 142 -1.36 13.15 0.09
N PHE A 143 -0.81 12.02 -0.37
CA PHE A 143 -1.61 10.83 -0.67
C PHE A 143 -2.43 10.37 0.54
N THR A 144 -1.81 10.21 1.71
CA THR A 144 -2.52 9.81 2.93
C THR A 144 -3.60 10.81 3.33
N ILE A 145 -3.34 12.11 3.20
CA ILE A 145 -4.33 13.16 3.50
C ILE A 145 -5.53 13.07 2.55
N LEU A 146 -5.29 12.90 1.25
CA LEU A 146 -6.37 12.76 0.26
C LEU A 146 -7.22 11.51 0.51
N VAL A 147 -6.59 10.40 0.91
CA VAL A 147 -7.31 9.17 1.28
C VAL A 147 -8.15 9.39 2.54
N PHE A 148 -7.61 10.09 3.54
CA PHE A 148 -8.33 10.43 4.76
C PHE A 148 -9.54 11.33 4.48
N GLU A 149 -9.39 12.33 3.60
CA GLU A 149 -10.49 13.19 3.19
C GLU A 149 -11.58 12.40 2.45
N LYS A 150 -11.19 11.50 1.54
CA LYS A 150 -12.12 10.58 0.89
C LYS A 150 -12.84 9.68 1.89
N TYR A 151 -12.19 9.29 2.99
CA TYR A 151 -12.79 8.48 4.06
C TYR A 151 -13.96 9.17 4.77
N HIS A 152 -13.91 10.48 4.90
CA HIS A 152 -15.00 11.24 5.52
C HIS A 152 -16.18 11.47 4.58
N VAL A 153 -15.96 11.48 3.26
CA VAL A 153 -16.98 11.82 2.25
C VAL A 153 -17.62 10.58 1.63
N ASN A 154 -16.91 9.45 1.51
CA ASN A 154 -17.43 8.27 0.83
C ASN A 154 -16.87 6.96 1.42
N TYR A 155 -17.62 6.39 2.37
CA TYR A 155 -17.25 5.16 3.09
C TYR A 155 -17.20 3.89 2.21
N ASP A 156 -17.74 3.92 0.99
CA ASP A 156 -17.97 2.71 0.18
C ASP A 156 -16.82 2.38 -0.80
N SER A 157 -15.88 3.29 -1.03
CA SER A 157 -14.90 3.20 -2.13
C SER A 157 -13.43 3.00 -1.73
N ILE A 158 -13.10 2.85 -0.44
CA ILE A 158 -11.70 3.02 0.04
C ILE A 158 -10.95 1.70 0.27
N THR A 159 -11.60 0.56 0.07
CA THR A 159 -10.91 -0.75 0.17
C THR A 159 -10.00 -1.03 -1.05
N TYR A 160 -9.95 -0.12 -2.01
CA TYR A 160 -9.10 -0.22 -3.20
C TYR A 160 -7.91 0.74 -3.08
N VAL A 161 -6.83 0.30 -2.41
CA VAL A 161 -5.42 0.75 -2.48
C VAL A 161 -4.77 0.91 -1.10
#